data_AF-A0A367LTA6-F1
#
_entry.id   AF-A0A367LTA6-F1
#
_cell.length_a   1.000
_cell.length_b   1.000
_cell.length_c   1.000
_cell.angle_alpha   90.00
_cell.angle_beta   90.00
_cell.angle_gamma   90.00
#
_symmetry.space_group_name_H-M   'P 1'
#
loop_
_entity.id
_entity.type
_entity.pdbx_description
1 polymer ?
#
loop_
_entity_poly.entity_id
_entity_poly.type
_entity_poly.pdbx_seq_one_letter_code
_entity_poly.pdbx_strand_id
1 'polypeptide(L)' 'VIVENAIRRLAHAQAHHGRQLTRAERFHEVFAASREARRALVFGQIIIMVVYLPIFALTGVEGKMFHPMAFTVVTALLG' A
#
# COMPACT_ATOMS: atom_id res chain seq x y z
N VAL A 1 -4.08 -5.59 5.28
CA VAL A 1 -3.50 -4.76 6.36
C VAL A 1 -4.27 -3.45 6.59
N ILE A 2 -4.46 -2.58 5.58
CA ILE A 2 -5.18 -1.29 5.77
C ILE A 2 -6.59 -1.49 6.34
N VAL A 3 -7.39 -2.36 5.72
CA VAL A 3 -8.79 -2.62 6.13
C VAL A 3 -8.84 -3.17 7.56
N GLU A 4 -7.95 -4.09 7.92
CA GLU A 4 -7.88 -4.66 9.27
C GLU A 4 -7.51 -3.61 10.32
N ASN A 5 -6.53 -2.74 10.04
CA ASN A 5 -6.17 -1.64 10.94
C ASN A 5 -7.34 -0.65 11.11
N ALA A 6 -8.02 -0.31 10.01
CA ALA A 6 -9.17 0.58 10.03
C ALA A 6 -10.34 0.00 10.84
N ILE A 7 -10.68 -1.28 10.64
CA ILE A 7 -11.73 -1.96 11.41
C ILE A 7 -11.37 -2.03 12.90
N ARG A 8 -10.10 -2.36 13.23
CA ARG A 8 -9.64 -2.35 14.63
C ARG A 8 -9.77 -0.97 15.27
N ARG A 9 -9.29 0.09 14.62
CA ARG A 9 -9.42 1.47 15.12
C ARG A 9 -10.88 1.90 15.29
N LEU A 10 -11.74 1.59 14.33
CA LEU A 10 -13.17 1.88 14.42
C LEU A 10 -13.83 1.16 15.58
N ALA A 11 -13.52 -0.13 15.80
CA ALA A 11 -14.05 -0.90 16.92
C ALA A 11 -13.59 -0.31 18.27
N HIS A 12 -12.31 0.05 18.40
CA HIS A 12 -11.78 0.71 19.59
C HIS A 12 -12.43 2.07 19.84
N ALA A 13 -12.55 2.92 18.81
CA ALA A 13 -13.18 4.23 18.94
C ALA A 13 -14.67 4.12 19.30
N GLN A 14 -15.39 3.15 18.74
CA GLN A 14 -16.79 2.91 19.07
C GLN A 14 -16.96 2.44 20.53
N ALA A 15 -16.09 1.54 21.00
CA ALA A 15 -16.10 1.10 22.40
C ALA A 15 -15.75 2.26 23.35
N HIS A 16 -14.80 3.13 22.98
CA HIS A 16 -14.37 4.25 23.79
C HIS A 16 -15.43 5.34 23.94
N HIS A 17 -16.24 5.57 22.90
CA HIS A 17 -17.32 6.55 22.92
C HIS A 17 -18.66 6.00 23.46
N GLY A 18 -18.82 4.67 23.56
CA GLY A 18 -20.05 4.04 24.05
C GLY A 18 -21.29 4.31 23.18
N ARG A 19 -21.12 4.89 22.00
CA ARG A 19 -22.16 5.22 21.01
C ARG A 19 -21.68 4.91 19.61
N GLN A 20 -22.61 4.86 18.65
CA GLN A 20 -22.21 4.79 17.25
C GLN A 20 -21.41 6.06 16.87
N LEU A 21 -20.29 5.85 16.18
CA LEU A 21 -19.48 6.92 15.60
C LEU A 21 -20.27 7.62 14.50
N THR A 22 -20.21 8.94 14.49
CA THR A 22 -20.71 9.78 13.40
C THR A 22 -19.92 9.52 12.13
N ARG A 23 -20.49 9.91 10.97
CA ARG A 23 -19.81 9.74 9.68
C ARG A 23 -18.43 10.42 9.64
N ALA A 24 -18.32 11.61 10.23
CA ALA A 24 -17.06 12.37 10.30
C ALA A 24 -15.99 11.64 11.12
N GLU A 25 -16.35 11.12 12.29
CA GLU A 25 -15.43 10.34 13.15
C GLU A 25 -14.96 9.07 12.46
N ARG A 26 -15.86 8.34 11.76
CA ARG A 26 -15.49 7.15 11.00
C ARG A 26 -14.49 7.47 9.89
N PHE A 27 -14.73 8.53 9.12
CA PHE A 27 -13.79 8.96 8.07
C PHE A 27 -12.44 9.35 8.65
N HIS A 28 -12.43 10.04 9.80
CA HIS A 28 -11.20 10.41 10.48
C HIS A 28 -10.38 9.18 10.89
N GLU A 29 -11.00 8.20 11.53
CA GLU A 29 -10.30 6.98 11.95
C GLU A 29 -9.80 6.15 10.77
N VAL A 30 -10.60 6.00 9.70
CA VAL A 30 -10.17 5.29 8.48
C VAL A 30 -9.00 6.03 7.82
N PHE A 31 -9.04 7.36 7.77
CA PHE A 31 -7.94 8.16 7.21
C PHE A 31 -6.68 8.02 8.06
N ALA A 32 -6.78 8.11 9.38
CA ALA A 32 -5.66 7.92 10.30
C ALA A 32 -5.04 6.51 10.14
N ALA A 33 -5.89 5.48 10.13
CA ALA A 33 -5.47 4.09 9.93
C ALA A 33 -4.75 3.89 8.58
N SER A 34 -5.24 4.51 7.52
CA SER A 34 -4.64 4.47 6.19
C SER A 34 -3.29 5.18 6.14
N ARG A 35 -3.16 6.31 6.84
CA ARG A 35 -1.92 7.10 6.90
C ARG A 35 -0.81 6.36 7.65
N GLU A 36 -1.17 5.63 8.68
CA GLU A 36 -0.25 4.79 9.47
C GLU A 36 0.31 3.65 8.61
N ALA A 37 -0.55 2.95 7.87
CA ALA A 37 -0.13 1.88 6.95
C ALA A 37 0.65 2.40 5.73
N ARG A 38 0.40 3.63 5.27
CA ARG A 38 1.04 4.22 4.08
C ARG A 38 2.57 4.19 4.18
N ARG A 39 3.13 4.54 5.33
CA ARG A 39 4.59 4.59 5.49
C ARG A 39 5.24 3.23 5.24
N ALA A 40 4.69 2.17 5.83
CA ALA A 40 5.19 0.80 5.63
C ALA A 40 5.04 0.34 4.17
N LEU A 41 3.92 0.66 3.52
CA LEU A 41 3.66 0.32 2.12
C LEU A 41 4.65 1.00 1.16
N VAL A 42 4.92 2.29 1.36
CA VAL A 42 5.89 3.05 0.53
C VAL A 42 7.29 2.46 0.65
N PHE A 43 7.72 2.07 1.86
CA PHE A 43 9.02 1.39 2.02
C PHE A 43 9.07 0.06 1.26
N GLY A 44 8.04 -0.78 1.38
CA GLY A 44 7.97 -2.04 0.63
C GLY A 44 7.98 -1.82 -0.88
N GLN A 45 7.23 -0.83 -1.36
CA GLN A 45 7.19 -0.45 -2.77
C GLN A 45 8.55 -0.02 -3.31
N ILE A 46 9.31 0.80 -2.56
CA ILE A 46 10.66 1.23 -2.96
C ILE A 46 11.59 0.02 -3.06
N ILE A 47 11.54 -0.90 -2.09
CA ILE A 47 12.37 -2.12 -2.11
C ILE A 47 12.06 -2.96 -3.35
N ILE A 48 10.79 -3.20 -3.65
CA ILE A 48 10.38 -3.95 -4.85
C ILE A 48 10.89 -3.24 -6.11
N MET A 49 10.73 -1.91 -6.20
CA MET A 49 11.20 -1.15 -7.35
C MET A 49 12.71 -1.24 -7.56
N VAL A 50 13.51 -1.20 -6.49
CA VAL A 50 14.97 -1.38 -6.55
C VAL A 50 15.35 -2.77 -7.03
N VAL A 51 14.63 -3.82 -6.59
CA VAL A 51 14.86 -5.21 -7.03
C VAL A 51 14.54 -5.40 -8.52
N TYR A 52 13.58 -4.65 -9.06
CA TYR A 52 13.20 -4.72 -10.48
C TYR A 52 14.09 -3.87 -11.41
N LEU A 53 14.75 -2.83 -10.89
CA LEU A 53 15.67 -1.99 -11.66
C LEU A 53 16.76 -2.77 -12.45
N PRO A 54 17.48 -3.75 -11.87
CA PRO A 54 18.51 -4.49 -12.61
C PRO A 54 17.96 -5.35 -13.76
N ILE A 55 16.66 -5.64 -13.80
CA ILE A 55 16.04 -6.40 -14.89
C ILE A 55 16.16 -5.66 -16.22
N PHE A 56 16.17 -4.32 -16.19
CA PHE A 56 16.38 -3.49 -17.37
C PHE A 56 17.82 -3.56 -17.93
N ALA A 57 18.77 -4.10 -17.17
CA ALA A 57 20.13 -4.33 -17.64
C ALA A 57 20.30 -5.66 -18.39
N LEU A 58 19.29 -6.56 -18.36
CA LEU A 58 19.34 -7.84 -19.08
C LEU A 58 19.28 -7.60 -20.59
N THR A 59 20.24 -8.15 -21.32
CA THR A 59 20.30 -8.08 -22.79
C THR A 59 19.92 -9.41 -23.44
N GLY A 60 19.65 -9.40 -24.74
CA GLY A 60 19.37 -10.62 -25.50
C GLY A 60 17.93 -11.12 -25.34
N VAL A 61 17.74 -12.45 -25.33
CA VAL A 61 16.42 -13.08 -25.25
C VAL A 61 15.78 -12.86 -23.87
N GLU A 62 16.58 -12.91 -22.80
CA GLU A 62 16.15 -12.68 -21.42
C GLU A 62 15.55 -11.26 -21.26
N GLY A 63 16.21 -10.24 -21.81
CA GLY A 63 15.72 -8.87 -21.79
C GLY A 63 14.33 -8.72 -22.42
N LYS A 64 14.11 -9.32 -23.60
CA LYS A 64 12.82 -9.23 -24.32
C LYS A 64 11.64 -9.84 -23.54
N MET A 65 11.90 -10.85 -22.71
CA MET A 65 10.86 -11.50 -21.91
C MET A 65 10.61 -10.76 -20.59
N PHE A 66 11.66 -10.27 -19.93
CA PHE A 66 11.55 -9.70 -18.60
C PHE A 66 11.26 -8.19 -18.58
N HIS A 67 11.63 -7.43 -19.61
CA HIS A 67 11.34 -5.99 -19.69
C HIS A 67 9.84 -5.67 -19.64
N PRO A 68 8.94 -6.33 -20.41
CA PRO A 68 7.51 -6.05 -20.36
C PRO A 68 6.87 -6.37 -18.99
N MET A 69 7.36 -7.41 -18.33
CA MET A 69 6.92 -7.78 -16.99
C MET A 69 7.37 -6.74 -15.96
N ALA A 70 8.66 -6.34 -15.98
CA ALA A 70 9.20 -5.33 -15.08
C ALA A 70 8.50 -3.98 -15.26
N PHE A 71 8.21 -3.59 -16.50
CA PHE A 71 7.45 -2.38 -16.79
C PHE A 71 6.05 -2.39 -16.16
N THR A 72 5.33 -3.51 -16.28
CA THR A 72 3.98 -3.63 -15.70
C THR A 72 4.02 -3.47 -14.18
N VAL A 73 4.99 -4.08 -13.50
CA VAL A 73 5.14 -4.00 -12.04
C VAL A 73 5.49 -2.58 -11.59
N VAL A 74 6.48 -1.95 -12.23
CA VAL A 74 6.90 -0.59 -11.87
C VAL A 74 5.75 0.41 -12.08
N THR A 75 5.02 0.30 -13.18
CA THR A 75 3.87 1.17 -13.46
C THR A 75 2.75 0.96 -12.45
N ALA A 76 2.38 -0.28 -12.15
CA ALA A 76 1.35 -0.62 -11.17
C ALA A 76 1.69 -0.17 -9.74
N LEU A 77 2.98 -0.10 -9.41
CA LEU A 77 3.43 0.45 -8.13
C LEU A 77 3.32 1.99 -8.15
N LEU A 78 3.75 2.65 -9.22
CA LEU A 78 3.71 4.11 -9.33
C LEU A 78 2.29 4.69 -9.40
N GLY A 79 1.30 3.96 -9.92
CA GLY A 79 -0.09 4.41 -10.03
C GLY A 79 -1.04 3.38 -10.62
#